data_AF-A0A962EEE6-F1
#
_entry.id   AF-A0A962EEE6-F1
#
_cell.length_a   1.000
_cell.length_b   1.000
_cell.length_c   1.000
_cell.angle_alpha   90.00
_cell.angle_beta   90.00
_cell.angle_gamma   90.00
#
_symmetry.space_group_name_H-M   'P 1'
#
loop_
_entity.id
_entity.type
_entity.pdbx_description
1 polymer ?
#
loop_
_entity_poly.entity_id
_entity_poly.type
_entity_poly.pdbx_seq_one_letter_code
_entity_poly.pdbx_strand_id
1 'polypeptide(L)' 'MLIALNKPYDVLCQFTDPQGRATLADYVSVPGVYAAGRLDRDSEGLLLLSDEGPLIQRISHPRHALAKVYWAQVEGVPD' A
#
# COMPACT_ATOMS: atom_id res chain seq x y z
N MET A 1 -3.85 -15.49 3.63
CA MET A 1 -4.01 -14.50 4.73
C MET A 1 -4.15 -13.09 4.14
N LEU A 2 -4.88 -12.18 4.79
CA LEU A 2 -5.02 -10.78 4.37
C LEU A 2 -4.76 -9.83 5.54
N ILE A 3 -3.89 -8.85 5.35
CA ILE A 3 -3.57 -7.77 6.29
C ILE A 3 -4.02 -6.44 5.69
N ALA A 4 -4.69 -5.62 6.50
CA ALA A 4 -4.97 -4.23 6.19
C ALA A 4 -4.09 -3.33 7.05
N LEU A 5 -3.17 -2.61 6.40
CA LEU A 5 -2.29 -1.64 7.04
C LEU A 5 -2.80 -0.24 6.71
N ASN A 6 -2.89 0.63 7.72
CA ASN A 6 -2.94 2.06 7.48
C ASN A 6 -1.49 2.56 7.36
N LYS A 7 -0.96 2.66 6.11
CA LYS A 7 0.43 3.03 5.84
C LYS A 7 0.65 4.49 6.22
N PRO A 8 1.59 4.81 7.13
CA PRO A 8 1.92 6.20 7.44
C PRO A 8 2.60 6.92 6.27
N TYR A 9 2.60 8.25 6.34
CA TYR A 9 3.40 9.11 5.46
C TYR A 9 4.90 8.77 5.56
N ASP A 10 5.63 8.99 4.48
CA ASP A 10 7.08 8.79 4.36
C ASP A 10 7.58 7.35 4.53
N VAL A 11 6.70 6.36 4.33
CA VAL A 11 7.04 4.93 4.38
C VAL A 11 7.02 4.33 2.98
N LEU A 12 8.08 3.63 2.58
CA LEU A 12 8.15 2.95 1.29
C LEU A 12 7.20 1.74 1.25
N CYS A 13 6.52 1.55 0.12
CA CYS A 13 5.69 0.38 -0.15
C CYS A 13 6.52 -0.85 -0.60
N GLN A 14 7.49 -1.23 0.23
CA GLN A 14 8.34 -2.42 0.06
C GLN A 14 8.91 -2.82 1.43
N PHE A 15 9.47 -4.03 1.54
CA PHE A 15 10.04 -4.57 2.80
C PHE A 15 11.56 -4.39 2.92
N THR A 16 12.23 -3.93 1.86
CA THR A 16 13.70 -3.82 1.85
C THR A 16 14.08 -2.48 1.25
N ASP A 17 14.95 -1.73 1.90
CA ASP A 17 15.50 -0.48 1.37
C ASP A 17 17.01 -0.38 1.62
N PRO A 18 17.84 -0.23 0.57
CA PRO A 18 19.29 -0.11 0.74
C PRO A 18 19.74 1.26 1.30
N GLN A 19 18.85 2.25 1.39
CA GLN A 19 19.16 3.63 1.82
C GLN A 19 18.68 3.93 3.24
N GLY A 20 18.14 2.94 3.96
CA GLY A 20 17.73 3.08 5.36
C GLY A 20 16.45 3.90 5.59
N ARG A 21 15.61 4.06 4.56
CA ARG A 21 14.28 4.70 4.71
C ARG A 21 13.30 3.75 5.41
N ALA A 22 12.24 4.30 6.00
CA ALA A 22 11.18 3.50 6.60
C ALA A 22 10.47 2.63 5.55
N THR A 23 10.12 1.41 5.94
CA THR A 23 9.55 0.37 5.08
C THR A 23 8.36 -0.31 5.73
N LEU A 24 7.71 -1.22 5.00
CA LEU A 24 6.64 -2.06 5.55
C LEU A 24 7.15 -2.99 6.67
N ALA A 25 8.44 -3.31 6.69
CA ALA A 25 9.05 -4.16 7.72
C ALA A 25 8.99 -3.53 9.12
N ASP A 26 8.91 -2.21 9.21
CA ASP A 26 8.81 -1.48 10.48
C ASP A 26 7.42 -1.62 11.12
N TYR A 27 6.41 -2.00 10.34
CA TYR A 27 5.00 -2.04 10.76
C TYR A 27 4.37 -3.44 10.66
N VAL A 28 4.96 -4.34 9.86
CA VAL A 28 4.43 -5.68 9.60
C VAL A 28 5.50 -6.71 9.92
N SER A 29 5.34 -7.41 11.04
CA SER A 29 6.24 -8.47 11.49
C SER A 29 5.98 -9.83 10.84
N VAL A 30 4.89 -9.96 10.07
CA VAL A 30 4.51 -11.22 9.43
C VAL A 30 5.34 -11.45 8.17
N PRO A 31 6.13 -12.54 8.07
CA PRO A 31 6.94 -12.80 6.89
C PRO A 31 6.10 -13.34 5.72
N GLY A 32 6.64 -13.24 4.51
CA GLY A 32 6.06 -13.87 3.31
C GLY A 32 4.81 -13.19 2.75
N VAL A 33 4.43 -12.03 3.27
CA VAL A 33 3.37 -11.19 2.70
C VAL A 33 3.93 -10.11 1.78
N TYR A 34 3.15 -9.75 0.77
CA TYR A 34 3.48 -8.74 -0.22
C TYR A 34 2.32 -7.77 -0.39
N ALA A 35 2.64 -6.54 -0.77
CA ALA A 35 1.64 -5.52 -1.03
C ALA A 35 0.77 -5.90 -2.24
N ALA A 36 -0.55 -5.86 -2.06
CA ALA A 36 -1.55 -6.09 -3.08
C ALA A 36 -1.83 -4.79 -3.86
N GLY A 37 -0.80 -4.30 -4.55
CA GLY A 37 -0.78 -2.98 -5.17
C GLY A 37 0.29 -2.09 -4.53
N ARG A 38 0.47 -0.88 -5.07
CA ARG A 38 1.44 0.10 -4.56
C ARG A 38 0.70 1.33 -4.02
N LEU A 39 1.21 1.87 -2.92
CA LEU A 39 0.86 3.17 -2.39
C LEU A 39 2.14 3.99 -2.30
N ASP A 40 2.14 5.21 -2.84
CA ASP A 40 3.36 6.01 -2.93
C ASP A 40 3.87 6.41 -1.53
N ARG A 41 5.17 6.70 -1.45
CA ARG A 41 5.84 6.99 -0.17
C ARG A 41 5.21 8.17 0.55
N ASP A 42 4.90 9.21 -0.21
CA ASP A 42 4.26 10.46 0.19
C ASP A 42 2.73 10.37 0.28
N SER A 43 2.15 9.19 0.06
CA SER A 43 0.74 8.91 0.33
C SER A 43 0.55 8.20 1.67
N GLU A 44 -0.66 8.32 2.21
CA GLU A 44 -1.10 7.66 3.45
C GLU A 44 -2.35 6.80 3.20
N GLY A 45 -2.64 5.88 4.10
CA GLY A 45 -3.92 5.18 4.12
C GLY A 45 -3.83 3.69 3.84
N LEU A 46 -4.94 3.14 3.35
CA LEU A 46 -5.15 1.70 3.24
C LEU A 46 -4.17 1.04 2.24
N LEU A 47 -3.33 0.14 2.76
CA LEU A 47 -2.52 -0.78 2.00
C LEU A 47 -2.88 -2.22 2.39
N LEU A 48 -3.28 -3.02 1.41
CA LEU A 48 -3.54 -4.45 1.61
C LEU A 48 -2.28 -5.26 1.37
N LEU A 49 -2.01 -6.24 2.23
CA LEU A 49 -0.92 -7.20 2.06
C LEU A 49 -1.45 -8.64 2.15
N SER A 50 -0.87 -9.54 1.37
CA SER A 50 -1.25 -10.95 1.37
C SER A 50 -0.08 -11.84 0.99
N ASP A 51 -0.13 -13.10 1.39
CA ASP A 51 0.72 -14.20 0.93
C ASP A 51 0.10 -14.95 -0.28
N GLU A 52 -1.15 -14.64 -0.64
CA GLU A 52 -1.88 -15.30 -1.72
C GLU A 52 -1.71 -14.55 -3.06
N GLY A 53 -0.85 -15.08 -3.93
CA GLY A 53 -0.60 -14.55 -5.27
C GLY A 53 -1.86 -14.27 -6.11
N PRO A 54 -2.86 -15.17 -6.18
CA PRO A 54 -4.11 -14.92 -6.90
C PRO A 54 -4.91 -13.72 -6.35
N LEU A 55 -4.91 -13.51 -5.03
CA LEU A 55 -5.59 -12.38 -4.40
C LEU A 55 -4.85 -11.07 -4.70
N ILE A 56 -3.52 -11.06 -4.60
CA ILE A 56 -2.67 -9.92 -4.99
C ILE A 56 -2.95 -9.54 -6.44
N GLN A 57 -2.97 -10.52 -7.35
CA GLN A 57 -3.24 -10.30 -8.77
C GLN A 57 -4.64 -9.75 -9.00
N ARG A 58 -5.66 -10.28 -8.30
CA ARG A 58 -7.03 -9.79 -8.39
C ARG A 58 -7.15 -8.32 -7.95
N ILE A 59 -6.44 -7.91 -6.91
CA ILE A 59 -6.50 -6.55 -6.37
C ILE A 59 -5.71 -5.56 -7.24
N SER A 60 -4.49 -5.93 -7.62
CA SER A 60 -3.53 -5.02 -8.25
C SER A 60 -3.64 -4.93 -9.77
N HIS A 61 -4.19 -5.95 -10.44
CA HIS A 61 -4.19 -5.99 -11.90
C HIS A 61 -5.24 -5.03 -12.50
N PRO A 62 -4.87 -4.12 -13.43
CA PRO A 62 -5.77 -3.08 -13.96
C PRO A 62 -7.08 -3.60 -14.55
N ARG A 63 -7.06 -4.79 -15.16
CA ARG A 63 -8.25 -5.47 -15.74
C ARG A 63 -9.44 -5.57 -14.78
N HIS A 64 -9.20 -5.58 -13.47
CA HIS A 64 -10.25 -5.74 -12.48
C HIS A 64 -10.93 -4.41 -12.11
N ALA A 65 -10.33 -3.27 -12.48
CA ALA A 65 -10.91 -1.94 -12.29
C ALA A 65 -11.54 -1.71 -10.91
N LEU A 66 -10.93 -2.26 -9.85
CA LEU A 66 -11.46 -2.14 -8.50
C LEU A 66 -11.47 -0.68 -8.08
N ALA A 67 -12.59 -0.26 -7.49
CA ALA A 67 -12.75 1.08 -6.98
C ALA A 67 -11.69 1.37 -5.90
N LYS A 68 -11.06 2.54 -6.01
CA LYS A 68 -10.12 3.08 -5.03
C LYS A 68 -10.62 4.46 -4.66
N VAL A 69 -10.86 4.67 -3.38
CA VAL A 69 -11.44 5.90 -2.85
C VAL A 69 -10.36 6.61 -2.03
N TYR A 70 -10.21 7.91 -2.26
CA TYR A 70 -9.18 8.72 -1.64
C TYR A 70 -9.81 9.92 -0.97
N TRP A 71 -9.28 10.28 0.20
CA TRP A 71 -9.39 11.65 0.70
C TRP A 71 -8.19 12.42 0.18
N ALA A 72 -8.45 13.40 -0.67
CA ALA A 72 -7.42 14.25 -1.24
C ALA A 72 -7.51 15.65 -0.62
N GLN A 73 -6.42 16.11 -0.02
CA GLN A 73 -6.28 17.51 0.35
C GLN A 73 -5.79 18.29 -0.87
N VAL A 74 -6.48 19.38 -1.19
CA VAL A 74 -6.14 20.27 -2.30
C VAL A 74 -5.98 21.71 -1.79
N GLU A 75 -5.28 22.51 -2.57
CA GLU A 75 -5.27 23.95 -2.37
C GLU A 75 -6.58 24.56 -2.89
N GLY A 76 -7.17 25.49 -2.14
CA GLY A 76 -8.41 26.17 -2.54
C GLY A 76 -9.67 25.30 -2.46
N VAL A 77 -10.67 25.62 -3.28
CA VAL A 77 -11.96 24.92 -3.37
C VAL A 77 -12.18 24.53 -4.85
N PRO A 78 -12.38 23.24 -5.17
CA PRO A 78 -12.68 22.81 -6.54
C PRO A 78 -14.02 23.37 -7.05
N ASP A 79 -14.09 23.67 -8.35
CA ASP A 79 -15.32 24.07 -9.06
C ASP A 79 -16.30 22.89 -9.30
#